data_AF-A0A812M5M9-F1
#
_entry.id   AF-A0A812M5M9-F1
#
_cell.length_a   1.000
_cell.length_b   1.000
_cell.length_c   1.000
_cell.angle_alpha   90.00
_cell.angle_beta   90.00
_cell.angle_gamma   90.00
#
_symmetry.space_group_name_H-M   'P 1'
#
loop_
_entity.id
_entity.type
_entity.pdbx_description
1 polymer ?
#
loop_
_entity_poly.entity_id
_entity_poly.type
_entity_poly.pdbx_seq_one_letter_code
_entity_poly.pdbx_strand_id
1 'polypeptide(L)'
;EGQLLLLDPPHWMKRPEKLRVAALYAPLRAFLARTKPMHPVDKVVAYERVVGTTSTGRLLEKAQFKRLLELASEALRAVGKASDSIVVYSGKQRNSLEMMSFEQQYRLFNSAYLLFGPHGAGMANSLWMQTADCVQRPAVIEFICSTDTSNVRGCYVYQGTQKLIRPQSFWRLFGGAYWVRYYHVWMLRLNDRNGDVASVDEDGFNMS
;
A
#
# COMPACT_ATOMS: atom_id res chain seq x y z
N GLU A 1 -8.62 -19.74 -6.01
CA GLU A 1 -7.16 -19.81 -5.91
C GLU A 1 -6.64 -18.38 -5.84
N GLY A 2 -6.25 -17.93 -4.66
CA GLY A 2 -5.63 -16.61 -4.48
C GLY A 2 -4.29 -16.55 -5.22
N GLN A 3 -4.03 -15.46 -5.93
CA GLN A 3 -2.75 -15.23 -6.62
C GLN A 3 -2.28 -13.79 -6.40
N LEU A 4 -1.02 -13.61 -6.01
CA LEU A 4 -0.39 -12.30 -6.08
C LEU A 4 -0.15 -11.94 -7.55
N LEU A 5 -0.69 -10.80 -7.95
CA LEU A 5 -0.56 -10.31 -9.32
C LEU A 5 0.33 -9.08 -9.36
N LEU A 6 1.20 -9.00 -10.34
CA LEU A 6 1.86 -7.75 -10.71
C LEU A 6 1.13 -7.19 -11.93
N LEU A 7 0.45 -6.04 -11.76
CA LEU A 7 -0.17 -5.36 -12.88
C LEU A 7 0.90 -4.91 -13.89
N ASP A 8 0.65 -5.15 -15.17
CA ASP A 8 1.51 -4.62 -16.22
C ASP A 8 1.56 -3.09 -16.14
N PRO A 9 2.76 -2.49 -16.17
CA PRO A 9 2.87 -1.06 -16.26
C PRO A 9 2.29 -0.59 -17.62
N PRO A 10 1.65 0.59 -17.69
CA PRO A 10 1.17 1.14 -18.94
C PRO A 10 2.28 1.20 -19.99
N HIS A 11 1.95 1.07 -21.29
CA HIS A 11 2.94 1.07 -22.37
C HIS A 11 3.91 2.26 -22.34
N TRP A 12 3.45 3.44 -21.88
CA TRP A 12 4.26 4.64 -21.74
C TRP A 12 5.29 4.60 -20.60
N MET A 13 5.19 3.64 -19.67
CA MET A 13 6.15 3.39 -18.59
C MET A 13 7.24 2.39 -18.94
N LYS A 14 7.15 1.67 -20.07
CA LYS A 14 8.17 0.70 -20.52
C LYS A 14 9.52 1.34 -20.87
N ARG A 15 9.63 2.66 -20.69
CA ARG A 15 10.80 3.51 -20.88
C ARG A 15 11.09 4.23 -19.56
N PRO A 16 11.81 3.59 -18.61
CA PRO A 16 12.08 4.13 -17.28
C PRO A 16 12.71 5.54 -17.31
N GLU A 17 13.49 5.84 -18.36
CA GLU A 17 14.09 7.14 -18.64
C GLU A 17 13.06 8.26 -18.89
N LYS A 18 11.82 7.92 -19.22
CA LYS A 18 10.70 8.87 -19.41
C LYS A 18 9.83 9.05 -18.17
N LEU A 19 10.05 8.28 -17.11
CA LEU A 19 9.35 8.45 -15.84
C LEU A 19 9.96 9.64 -15.10
N ARG A 20 9.46 10.85 -15.38
CA ARG A 20 9.80 12.09 -14.65
C ARG A 20 9.79 11.89 -13.14
N VAL A 21 8.89 11.03 -12.65
CA VAL A 21 8.68 10.72 -11.25
C VAL A 21 9.85 9.90 -10.65
N ALA A 22 10.35 8.88 -11.35
CA ALA A 22 11.50 8.09 -10.90
C ALA A 22 12.79 8.94 -10.86
N ALA A 23 12.97 9.81 -11.85
CA ALA A 23 14.08 10.77 -11.91
C ALA A 23 14.05 11.81 -10.76
N LEU A 24 12.87 12.13 -10.22
CA LEU A 24 12.72 13.01 -9.05
C LEU A 24 13.02 12.28 -7.73
N TYR A 25 12.67 11.00 -7.61
CA TYR A 25 12.84 10.27 -6.36
C TYR A 25 14.28 9.88 -6.06
N ALA A 26 15.10 9.59 -7.08
CA ALA A 26 16.50 9.23 -6.89
C ALA A 26 17.32 10.30 -6.13
N PRO A 27 17.36 11.58 -6.57
CA PRO A 27 18.11 12.61 -5.86
C PRO A 27 17.52 12.93 -4.48
N LEU A 28 16.19 12.92 -4.33
CA LEU A 28 15.53 13.14 -3.05
C LEU A 28 15.90 12.05 -2.03
N ARG A 29 15.88 10.77 -2.43
CA ARG A 29 16.31 9.67 -1.56
C ARG A 29 17.78 9.77 -1.22
N ALA A 30 18.64 10.09 -2.18
CA ALA A 30 20.05 10.28 -1.93
C ALA A 30 20.30 11.40 -0.91
N PHE A 31 19.52 12.49 -0.98
CA PHE A 31 19.55 13.55 0.02
C PHE A 31 19.09 13.07 1.40
N LEU A 32 17.95 12.37 1.47
CA LEU A 32 17.43 11.85 2.74
C LEU A 32 18.37 10.84 3.39
N ALA A 33 18.95 9.93 2.62
CA ALA A 33 19.93 8.96 3.11
C ALA A 33 21.19 9.61 3.70
N ARG A 34 21.53 10.84 3.27
CA ARG A 34 22.66 11.62 3.84
C ARG A 34 22.27 12.45 5.05
N THR A 35 21.02 12.87 5.16
CA THR A 35 20.59 13.92 6.11
C THR A 35 19.69 13.40 7.23
N LYS A 36 19.14 12.20 7.09
CA LYS A 36 18.24 11.59 8.07
C LYS A 36 18.87 10.30 8.60
N PRO A 37 18.65 9.98 9.88
CA PRO A 37 19.14 8.73 10.46
C PRO A 37 18.45 7.54 9.79
N MET A 38 19.21 6.46 9.63
CA MET A 38 18.66 5.17 9.25
C MET A 38 18.15 4.45 10.51
N HIS A 39 17.02 3.77 10.38
CA HIS A 39 16.38 3.06 11.49
C HIS A 39 16.52 1.54 11.33
N PRO A 40 16.45 0.74 12.40
CA PRO A 40 16.35 -0.71 12.27
C PRO A 40 15.13 -1.09 11.41
N VAL A 41 15.30 -2.02 10.46
CA VAL A 41 14.22 -2.48 9.59
C VAL A 41 13.46 -3.63 10.28
N ASP A 42 12.53 -3.28 11.14
CA ASP A 42 11.83 -4.22 12.03
C ASP A 42 10.31 -4.08 12.02
N LYS A 43 9.73 -3.19 11.20
CA LYS A 43 8.28 -2.93 11.19
C LYS A 43 7.55 -3.50 9.98
N VAL A 44 6.29 -3.86 10.21
CA VAL A 44 5.26 -4.00 9.18
C VAL A 44 4.31 -2.82 9.32
N VAL A 45 4.06 -2.11 8.23
CA VAL A 45 3.10 -0.99 8.22
C VAL A 45 1.80 -1.47 7.57
N ALA A 46 0.72 -1.46 8.35
CA ALA A 46 -0.63 -1.72 7.86
C ALA A 46 -1.33 -0.38 7.61
N TYR A 47 -1.48 0.00 6.34
CA TYR A 47 -2.15 1.25 5.98
C TYR A 47 -3.67 1.07 6.07
N GLU A 48 -4.28 1.76 7.04
CA GLU A 48 -5.72 1.86 7.20
C GLU A 48 -6.21 3.20 6.66
N ARG A 49 -7.34 3.18 5.95
CA ARG A 49 -8.06 4.41 5.62
C ARG A 49 -9.35 4.48 6.41
N VAL A 50 -9.51 5.56 7.16
CA VAL A 50 -10.67 5.78 8.02
C VAL A 50 -11.72 6.61 7.27
N VAL A 51 -12.98 6.16 7.29
CA VAL A 51 -14.13 6.89 6.74
C VAL A 51 -14.18 8.32 7.32
N GLY A 52 -14.50 9.31 6.49
CA GLY A 52 -14.60 10.72 6.90
C GLY A 52 -13.28 11.48 6.99
N THR A 53 -12.13 10.80 6.86
CA THR A 53 -10.80 11.46 6.88
C THR A 53 -10.24 11.75 5.48
N THR A 54 -10.89 11.27 4.42
CA THR A 54 -10.43 11.42 3.04
C THR A 54 -11.61 11.62 2.07
N SER A 55 -11.43 12.47 1.06
CA SER A 55 -12.39 12.71 -0.03
C SER A 55 -12.18 11.82 -1.27
N THR A 56 -11.04 11.13 -1.36
CA THR A 56 -10.67 10.19 -2.43
C THR A 56 -10.15 8.86 -1.89
N GLY A 57 -9.88 7.85 -2.73
CA GLY A 57 -9.20 6.59 -2.37
C GLY A 57 -10.13 5.47 -1.86
N ARG A 58 -9.54 4.28 -1.67
CA ARG A 58 -10.27 3.03 -1.39
C ARG A 58 -10.45 2.81 0.11
N LEU A 59 -11.60 2.28 0.49
CA LEU A 59 -11.95 1.96 1.87
C LEU A 59 -12.16 0.46 2.01
N LEU A 60 -11.69 -0.08 3.13
CA LEU A 60 -11.94 -1.46 3.52
C LEU A 60 -12.96 -1.50 4.65
N GLU A 61 -13.71 -2.59 4.71
CA GLU A 61 -14.49 -2.89 5.92
C GLU A 61 -13.55 -3.10 7.11
N LYS A 62 -13.94 -2.56 8.27
CA LYS A 62 -13.15 -2.63 9.50
C LYS A 62 -12.91 -4.07 9.97
N ALA A 63 -13.94 -4.91 9.89
CA ALA A 63 -13.83 -6.32 10.25
C ALA A 63 -12.81 -7.05 9.37
N GLN A 64 -12.88 -6.81 8.05
CA GLN A 64 -11.90 -7.33 7.10
C GLN A 64 -10.49 -6.83 7.41
N PHE A 65 -10.32 -5.53 7.66
CA PHE A 65 -9.00 -4.99 7.97
C PHE A 65 -8.40 -5.61 9.23
N LYS A 66 -9.21 -5.81 10.28
CA LYS A 66 -8.79 -6.52 11.49
C LYS A 66 -8.36 -7.95 11.19
N ARG A 67 -9.12 -8.68 10.35
CA ARG A 67 -8.78 -10.04 9.93
C ARG A 67 -7.43 -10.10 9.21
N LEU A 68 -7.13 -9.13 8.34
CA LEU A 68 -5.83 -9.03 7.66
C LEU A 68 -4.67 -8.79 8.65
N LEU A 69 -4.89 -8.02 9.73
CA LEU A 69 -3.89 -7.85 10.78
C LEU A 69 -3.61 -9.16 11.53
N GLU A 70 -4.65 -9.98 11.77
CA GLU A 70 -4.52 -11.29 12.39
C GLU A 70 -3.72 -12.25 11.51
N LEU A 71 -4.03 -12.32 10.22
CA LEU A 71 -3.29 -13.12 9.24
C LEU A 71 -1.81 -12.69 9.13
N ALA A 72 -1.56 -11.38 9.07
CA ALA A 72 -0.19 -10.87 9.09
C ALA A 72 0.55 -11.24 10.39
N SER A 73 -0.13 -11.15 11.54
CA SER A 73 0.42 -11.52 12.84
C SER A 73 0.75 -13.03 12.91
N GLU A 74 -0.12 -13.89 12.38
CA GLU A 74 0.10 -15.33 12.25
C GLU A 74 1.34 -15.64 11.39
N ALA A 75 1.43 -15.04 10.20
CA ALA A 75 2.57 -15.21 9.29
C ALA A 75 3.89 -14.76 9.94
N LEU A 76 3.89 -13.66 10.70
CA LEU A 76 5.06 -13.20 11.44
C LEU A 76 5.50 -14.17 12.52
N ARG A 77 4.56 -14.73 13.29
CA ARG A 77 4.88 -15.75 14.30
C ARG A 77 5.50 -16.99 13.67
N ALA A 78 4.99 -17.43 12.51
CA ALA A 78 5.51 -18.60 11.79
C ALA A 78 6.99 -18.44 11.38
N VAL A 79 7.44 -17.20 11.13
CA VAL A 79 8.85 -16.89 10.80
C VAL A 79 9.65 -16.36 12.00
N GLY A 80 9.16 -16.55 13.22
CA GLY A 80 9.85 -16.16 14.46
C GLY A 80 9.94 -14.65 14.71
N LYS A 81 9.09 -13.84 14.07
CA LYS A 81 9.00 -12.39 14.30
C LYS A 81 7.87 -12.05 15.26
N ALA A 82 8.11 -11.04 16.09
CA ALA A 82 7.13 -10.57 17.07
C ALA A 82 5.97 -9.81 16.38
N SER A 83 4.73 -10.04 16.85
CA SER A 83 3.53 -9.44 16.26
C SER A 83 3.38 -7.94 16.54
N ASP A 84 4.05 -7.42 17.56
CA ASP A 84 4.16 -5.99 17.88
C ASP A 84 4.96 -5.19 16.85
N SER A 85 5.58 -5.87 15.87
CA SER A 85 6.17 -5.24 14.69
C SER A 85 5.13 -4.61 13.75
N ILE A 86 3.84 -4.98 13.85
CA ILE A 86 2.78 -4.40 13.02
C ILE A 86 2.35 -3.04 13.59
N VAL A 87 2.47 -1.99 12.77
CA VAL A 87 2.02 -0.63 13.08
C VAL A 87 0.91 -0.23 12.12
N VAL A 88 -0.28 0.05 12.65
CA VAL A 88 -1.39 0.60 11.86
C VAL A 88 -1.14 2.08 11.59
N TYR A 89 -1.08 2.45 10.31
CA TYR A 89 -0.89 3.82 9.85
C TYR A 89 -2.17 4.34 9.21
N SER A 90 -2.63 5.52 9.63
CA SER A 90 -3.80 6.21 9.05
C SER A 90 -3.49 7.64 8.58
N GLY A 91 -2.22 8.04 8.63
CA GLY A 91 -1.77 9.42 8.46
C GLY A 91 -1.83 10.27 9.74
N LYS A 92 -2.48 9.77 10.80
CA LYS A 92 -2.61 10.44 12.08
C LYS A 92 -1.70 9.84 13.15
N GLN A 93 -1.36 10.65 14.14
CA GLN A 93 -0.67 10.18 15.34
C GLN A 93 -1.58 9.20 16.12
N ARG A 94 -0.96 8.26 16.85
CA ARG A 94 -1.69 7.24 17.62
C ARG A 94 -2.61 7.92 18.64
N ASN A 95 -3.89 7.55 18.65
CA ASN A 95 -4.91 8.09 19.55
C ASN A 95 -5.08 9.61 19.47
N SER A 96 -4.70 10.23 18.36
CA SER A 96 -4.82 11.67 18.14
C SER A 96 -5.48 11.97 16.79
N LEU A 97 -6.11 13.14 16.70
CA LEU A 97 -6.64 13.66 15.44
C LEU A 97 -5.56 14.36 14.61
N GLU A 98 -4.41 14.64 15.20
CA GLU A 98 -3.29 15.32 14.55
C GLU A 98 -2.63 14.45 13.48
N MET A 99 -2.26 15.07 12.38
CA MET A 99 -1.50 14.42 11.32
C MET A 99 -0.07 14.12 11.79
N MET A 100 0.50 13.01 11.31
CA MET A 100 1.91 12.73 11.51
C MET A 100 2.76 13.74 10.73
N SER A 101 3.80 14.28 11.37
CA SER A 101 4.80 15.09 10.68
C SER A 101 5.56 14.26 9.65
N PHE A 102 6.28 14.94 8.74
CA PHE A 102 7.15 14.26 7.79
C PHE A 102 8.18 13.37 8.51
N GLU A 103 8.82 13.86 9.57
CA GLU A 103 9.82 13.13 10.35
C GLU A 103 9.24 11.85 10.96
N GLN A 104 8.02 11.92 11.48
CA GLN A 104 7.33 10.76 12.05
C GLN A 104 7.00 9.71 10.96
N GLN A 105 6.50 10.16 9.81
CA GLN A 105 6.22 9.28 8.66
C GLN A 105 7.51 8.68 8.12
N TYR A 106 8.55 9.49 7.89
CA TYR A 106 9.85 9.02 7.43
C TYR A 106 10.40 7.94 8.37
N ARG A 107 10.43 8.20 9.68
CA ARG A 107 10.92 7.22 10.67
C ARG A 107 10.17 5.88 10.59
N LEU A 108 8.83 5.93 10.56
CA LEU A 108 7.99 4.73 10.51
C LEU A 108 8.21 3.90 9.23
N PHE A 109 8.21 4.56 8.08
CA PHE A 109 8.33 3.86 6.80
C PHE A 109 9.77 3.48 6.48
N ASN A 110 10.76 4.24 6.96
CA ASN A 110 12.17 3.85 6.88
C ASN A 110 12.43 2.57 7.68
N SER A 111 11.79 2.36 8.83
CA SER A 111 11.89 1.11 9.60
C SER A 111 11.08 -0.07 9.05
N ALA A 112 10.31 0.11 7.97
CA ALA A 112 9.39 -0.91 7.48
C ALA A 112 10.04 -1.86 6.46
N TYR A 113 9.89 -3.17 6.65
CA TYR A 113 10.21 -4.19 5.62
C TYR A 113 8.99 -4.63 4.82
N LEU A 114 7.78 -4.39 5.33
CA LEU A 114 6.53 -4.67 4.64
C LEU A 114 5.57 -3.50 4.84
N LEU A 115 4.92 -3.08 3.77
CA LEU A 115 3.77 -2.18 3.78
C LEU A 115 2.61 -2.87 3.08
N PHE A 116 1.42 -2.89 3.67
CA PHE A 116 0.23 -3.35 2.97
C PHE A 116 -0.96 -2.43 3.22
N GLY A 117 -1.89 -2.40 2.27
CA GLY A 117 -3.11 -1.62 2.43
C GLY A 117 -3.76 -1.17 1.13
N PRO A 118 -4.85 -0.39 1.23
CA PRO A 118 -5.57 0.12 0.08
C PRO A 118 -4.75 1.16 -0.68
N HIS A 119 -4.99 1.24 -1.99
CA HIS A 119 -4.44 2.32 -2.80
C HIS A 119 -4.87 3.71 -2.28
N GLY A 120 -3.90 4.61 -2.20
CA GLY A 120 -4.11 6.02 -1.86
C GLY A 120 -2.78 6.74 -1.62
N ALA A 121 -2.85 8.04 -1.33
CA ALA A 121 -1.67 8.88 -1.12
C ALA A 121 -0.73 8.35 -0.01
N GLY A 122 -1.25 7.68 1.03
CA GLY A 122 -0.42 7.08 2.08
C GLY A 122 0.56 6.03 1.57
N MET A 123 0.26 5.37 0.43
CA MET A 123 1.14 4.39 -0.22
C MET A 123 2.41 5.04 -0.80
N ALA A 124 2.41 6.36 -1.04
CA ALA A 124 3.60 7.08 -1.47
C ALA A 124 4.72 7.05 -0.42
N ASN A 125 4.41 6.78 0.85
CA ASN A 125 5.43 6.59 1.88
C ASN A 125 6.29 5.32 1.68
N SER A 126 5.90 4.40 0.78
CA SER A 126 6.79 3.33 0.31
C SER A 126 8.12 3.87 -0.25
N LEU A 127 8.13 5.13 -0.70
CA LEU A 127 9.33 5.83 -1.14
C LEU A 127 10.34 6.10 -0.04
N TRP A 128 10.00 5.92 1.24
CA TRP A 128 10.92 6.11 2.37
C TRP A 128 11.49 4.81 2.91
N MET A 129 10.93 3.66 2.48
CA MET A 129 11.41 2.34 2.88
C MET A 129 12.87 2.15 2.44
N GLN A 130 13.66 1.55 3.32
CA GLN A 130 15.09 1.38 3.09
C GLN A 130 15.35 0.42 1.93
N THR A 131 16.31 0.78 1.10
CA THR A 131 16.89 -0.17 0.16
C THR A 131 17.72 -1.14 0.97
N ALA A 132 17.23 -2.36 1.17
CA ALA A 132 18.11 -3.46 1.49
C ALA A 132 18.70 -4.01 0.18
N ASP A 133 19.66 -4.93 0.26
CA ASP A 133 20.23 -5.57 -0.93
C ASP A 133 19.15 -6.19 -1.85
N CYS A 134 19.54 -6.65 -3.06
CA CYS A 134 18.58 -7.22 -4.01
C CYS A 134 17.74 -8.38 -3.44
N VAL A 135 18.20 -9.05 -2.39
CA VAL A 135 17.55 -10.20 -1.75
C VAL A 135 16.59 -9.74 -0.64
N GLN A 136 16.93 -8.67 0.07
CA GLN A 136 16.22 -8.20 1.27
C GLN A 136 15.25 -7.04 1.02
N ARG A 137 14.97 -6.71 -0.25
CA ARG A 137 14.11 -5.57 -0.60
C ARG A 137 12.79 -5.59 0.18
N PRO A 138 12.37 -4.43 0.72
CA PRO A 138 11.05 -4.31 1.33
C PRO A 138 9.95 -4.68 0.34
N ALA A 139 8.81 -5.11 0.87
CA ALA A 139 7.64 -5.49 0.09
C ALA A 139 6.50 -4.48 0.28
N VAL A 140 5.72 -4.28 -0.78
CA VAL A 140 4.45 -3.57 -0.76
C VAL A 140 3.36 -4.50 -1.27
N ILE A 141 2.33 -4.74 -0.47
CA ILE A 141 1.11 -5.45 -0.88
C ILE A 141 -0.01 -4.43 -1.02
N GLU A 142 -0.35 -4.08 -2.25
CA GLU A 142 -1.36 -3.06 -2.54
C GLU A 142 -2.69 -3.69 -2.94
N PHE A 143 -3.77 -3.27 -2.27
CA PHE A 143 -5.11 -3.77 -2.58
C PHE A 143 -5.69 -3.05 -3.80
N ILE A 144 -5.97 -3.83 -4.85
CA ILE A 144 -6.40 -3.35 -6.16
C ILE A 144 -7.83 -3.74 -6.48
N CYS A 145 -8.53 -2.88 -7.21
CA CYS A 145 -9.92 -3.10 -7.57
C CYS A 145 -10.08 -4.25 -8.56
N SER A 146 -10.92 -5.23 -8.22
CA SER A 146 -11.37 -6.24 -9.16
C SER A 146 -12.61 -5.77 -9.95
N THR A 147 -13.06 -6.57 -10.92
CA THR A 147 -14.27 -6.30 -11.72
C THR A 147 -15.54 -6.18 -10.89
N ASP A 148 -15.60 -6.81 -9.71
CA ASP A 148 -16.77 -6.76 -8.82
C ASP A 148 -16.83 -5.48 -7.95
N THR A 149 -15.70 -4.80 -7.75
CA THR A 149 -15.59 -3.56 -6.93
C THR A 149 -15.98 -2.29 -7.67
N SER A 150 -16.85 -2.37 -8.68
CA SER A 150 -17.22 -1.21 -9.50
C SER A 150 -17.93 -0.10 -8.75
N ASN A 151 -18.53 -0.41 -7.61
CA ASN A 151 -19.16 0.59 -6.76
C ASN A 151 -18.21 1.19 -5.71
N VAL A 152 -17.07 0.55 -5.48
CA VAL A 152 -16.11 0.98 -4.48
C VAL A 152 -15.46 2.29 -4.89
N ARG A 153 -15.40 3.21 -3.95
CA ARG A 153 -14.76 4.51 -4.13
C ARG A 153 -13.30 4.33 -4.57
N GLY A 154 -12.90 5.04 -5.62
CA GLY A 154 -11.54 4.95 -6.16
C GLY A 154 -11.25 3.69 -7.00
N CYS A 155 -12.29 2.91 -7.33
CA CYS A 155 -12.19 1.77 -8.25
C CYS A 155 -12.74 2.04 -9.65
N TYR A 156 -13.46 3.14 -9.83
CA TYR A 156 -14.03 3.53 -11.11
C TYR A 156 -13.61 4.94 -11.52
N VAL A 157 -13.70 5.18 -12.82
CA VAL A 157 -13.64 6.51 -13.44
C VAL A 157 -14.86 6.67 -14.34
N TYR A 158 -15.31 7.91 -14.53
CA TYR A 158 -16.34 8.21 -15.53
C TYR A 158 -15.68 8.66 -16.84
N GLN A 159 -16.07 8.05 -17.94
CA GLN A 159 -15.74 8.52 -19.29
C GLN A 159 -17.05 8.85 -20.01
N GLY A 160 -17.39 10.14 -20.03
CA GLY A 160 -18.75 10.57 -20.36
C GLY A 160 -19.74 10.07 -19.32
N THR A 161 -20.78 9.35 -19.76
CA THR A 161 -21.78 8.72 -18.87
C THR A 161 -21.41 7.31 -18.42
N GLN A 162 -20.35 6.72 -18.98
CA GLN A 162 -19.98 5.35 -18.70
C GLN A 162 -19.08 5.26 -17.46
N LYS A 163 -19.46 4.39 -16.52
CA LYS A 163 -18.65 4.00 -15.36
C LYS A 163 -17.71 2.87 -15.76
N LEU A 164 -16.41 3.12 -15.73
CA LEU A 164 -15.37 2.16 -16.12
C LEU A 164 -14.54 1.76 -14.91
N ILE A 165 -14.29 0.46 -14.74
CA ILE A 165 -13.28 -0.04 -13.80
C ILE A 165 -11.90 0.36 -14.30
N ARG A 166 -11.11 0.98 -13.42
CA ARG A 166 -9.70 1.20 -13.68
C ARG A 166 -8.91 0.65 -12.51
N PRO A 167 -8.24 -0.51 -12.67
CA PRO A 167 -7.33 -1.01 -11.66
C PRO A 167 -6.16 -0.03 -11.56
N GLN A 168 -6.23 0.88 -10.59
CA GLN A 168 -5.13 1.79 -10.26
C GLN A 168 -4.26 1.13 -9.19
N SER A 169 -2.96 1.27 -9.30
CA SER A 169 -2.02 0.94 -8.25
C SER A 169 -0.91 1.97 -8.27
N PHE A 170 -0.19 2.12 -7.15
CA PHE A 170 0.96 3.00 -7.10
C PHE A 170 2.00 2.59 -8.14
N TRP A 171 2.21 1.27 -8.29
CA TRP A 171 3.02 0.69 -9.36
C TRP A 171 2.55 1.15 -10.76
N ARG A 172 1.26 0.99 -11.07
CA ARG A 172 0.71 1.32 -12.38
C ARG A 172 0.66 2.83 -12.68
N LEU A 173 0.61 3.69 -11.66
CA LEU A 173 0.54 5.15 -11.83
C LEU A 173 1.90 5.83 -11.85
N PHE A 174 2.87 5.32 -11.08
CA PHE A 174 4.15 5.98 -10.88
C PHE A 174 5.37 5.13 -11.29
N GLY A 175 5.15 3.91 -11.77
CA GLY A 175 6.21 2.94 -12.05
C GLY A 175 6.78 2.29 -10.79
N GLY A 176 6.23 2.62 -9.62
CA GLY A 176 6.68 2.19 -8.32
C GLY A 176 8.09 2.65 -7.94
N ALA A 177 8.56 2.13 -6.81
CA ALA A 177 9.92 2.23 -6.33
C ALA A 177 10.73 1.00 -6.73
N TYR A 178 11.81 1.16 -7.52
CA TYR A 178 12.60 0.01 -8.01
C TYR A 178 13.30 -0.79 -6.89
N TRP A 179 13.45 -0.20 -5.69
CA TRP A 179 13.99 -0.85 -4.50
C TRP A 179 12.94 -1.60 -3.67
N VAL A 180 11.67 -1.58 -4.08
CA VAL A 180 10.55 -2.27 -3.41
C VAL A 180 10.04 -3.40 -4.29
N ARG A 181 9.65 -4.52 -3.69
CA ARG A 181 8.89 -5.60 -4.35
C ARG A 181 7.40 -5.29 -4.24
N TYR A 182 6.72 -5.14 -5.39
CA TYR A 182 5.28 -4.88 -5.42
C TYR A 182 4.51 -6.17 -5.65
N TYR A 183 3.46 -6.32 -4.87
CA TYR A 183 2.46 -7.36 -5.01
C TYR A 183 1.08 -6.72 -4.95
N HIS A 184 0.12 -7.31 -5.65
CA HIS A 184 -1.25 -6.84 -5.59
C HIS A 184 -2.19 -7.98 -5.19
N VAL A 185 -3.17 -7.62 -4.37
CA VAL A 185 -4.27 -8.50 -3.96
C VAL A 185 -5.58 -7.85 -4.38
N TRP A 186 -6.51 -8.65 -4.88
CA TRP A 186 -7.81 -8.12 -5.29
C TRP A 186 -8.63 -7.67 -4.07
N MET A 187 -9.27 -6.53 -4.22
CA MET A 187 -10.40 -6.14 -3.42
C MET A 187 -11.64 -6.82 -4.00
N LEU A 188 -12.50 -7.32 -3.12
CA LEU A 188 -13.72 -8.01 -3.48
C LEU A 188 -14.92 -7.19 -3.01
N ARG A 189 -16.04 -7.34 -3.71
CA ARG A 189 -17.28 -6.67 -3.34
C ARG A 189 -17.84 -7.26 -2.05
N LEU A 190 -18.27 -6.37 -1.16
CA LEU A 190 -19.08 -6.71 0.00
C LEU A 190 -20.55 -6.93 -0.41
N ASN A 191 -21.16 -8.00 0.10
CA ASN A 191 -22.54 -8.39 -0.23
C ASN A 191 -23.58 -7.41 0.35
N ASP A 192 -23.18 -6.64 1.34
CA ASP A 192 -23.94 -5.61 2.03
C ASP A 192 -23.98 -4.30 1.22
N ARG A 193 -25.14 -3.66 1.23
CA ARG A 193 -25.59 -2.64 0.25
C ARG A 193 -24.78 -1.32 0.25
N ASN A 194 -23.76 -1.19 1.08
CA ASN A 194 -22.90 0.00 1.14
C ASN A 194 -21.76 -0.13 0.12
N GLY A 195 -22.00 0.40 -1.08
CA GLY A 195 -21.07 0.27 -2.21
C GLY A 195 -19.70 0.92 -2.05
N ASP A 196 -19.45 1.71 -0.99
CA ASP A 196 -18.22 2.49 -0.83
C ASP A 196 -17.03 1.73 -0.20
N VAL A 197 -17.30 0.59 0.43
CA VAL A 197 -16.30 -0.26 1.10
C VAL A 197 -16.15 -1.59 0.38
N ALA A 198 -14.98 -2.23 0.53
CA ALA A 198 -14.73 -3.55 -0.04
C ALA A 198 -14.06 -4.48 0.98
N SER A 199 -14.10 -5.77 0.68
CA SER A 199 -13.27 -6.79 1.32
C SER A 199 -11.99 -7.00 0.50
N VAL A 200 -11.12 -7.89 0.97
CA VAL A 200 -9.87 -8.27 0.30
C VAL A 200 -9.92 -9.78 0.10
N ASP A 201 -9.40 -10.25 -1.02
CA ASP A 201 -9.17 -11.67 -1.29
C ASP A 201 -8.19 -12.23 -0.23
N GLU A 202 -8.72 -12.87 0.80
CA GLU A 202 -7.94 -13.40 1.92
C GLU A 202 -6.98 -14.49 1.46
N ASP A 203 -7.38 -15.35 0.51
CA ASP A 203 -6.51 -16.40 -0.02
C ASP A 203 -5.32 -15.78 -0.76
N GLY A 204 -5.56 -14.70 -1.52
CA GLY A 204 -4.51 -13.95 -2.20
C GLY A 204 -3.57 -13.22 -1.24
N PHE A 205 -4.06 -12.84 -0.05
CA PHE A 205 -3.26 -12.21 0.99
C PHE A 205 -2.49 -13.23 1.83
N ASN A 206 -3.11 -14.38 2.12
CA ASN A 206 -2.58 -15.46 2.96
C ASN A 206 -1.94 -16.57 2.11
N MET A 207 -0.93 -16.22 1.34
CA MET A 207 -0.13 -17.22 0.62
C MET A 207 0.91 -17.83 1.58
N SER A 208 0.47 -18.73 2.44
CA SER A 208 1.32 -19.66 3.20
C SER A 208 1.78 -20.82 2.32
#